data_AF-A0A3D5D809-F1
#
_entry.id   AF-A0A3D5D809-F1
#
_cell.length_a   1.000
_cell.length_b   1.000
_cell.length_c   1.000
_cell.angle_alpha   90.00
_cell.angle_beta   90.00
_cell.angle_gamma   90.00
#
_symmetry.space_group_name_H-M   'P 1'
#
loop_
_entity.id
_entity.type
_entity.pdbx_description
1 polymer ?
#
loop_
_entity_poly.entity_id
_entity_poly.type
_entity_poly.pdbx_seq_one_letter_code
_entity_poly.pdbx_strand_id
1 'polypeptide(L)'
;LTMIKVDGRYRAGDFVKSLKKEMAVSVQVLGPSWAKADRLDIYANGQMIYTQPIKPSSTIEKAKLNLTLPSPKHDTHLIAIATGPGITEPFWESPRPYVPTSRKHEPRVQGATNPIFLDGDGDGKYTPPRLQAEQMFTKYSKDLSSLFSTLSSKDSAIAAQLASVMHRSGLKLNLPSIRKHWAANSSTRLGFEAYLKTIPSSGSK
;
A
#
# COMPACT_ATOMS: atom_id res chain seq x y z
N LEU A 1 -13.89 9.66 10.60
CA LEU A 1 -12.93 10.40 9.77
C LEU A 1 -11.52 10.04 10.21
N THR A 2 -10.69 9.56 9.28
CA THR A 2 -9.26 9.33 9.52
C THR A 2 -8.48 10.49 8.90
N MET A 3 -7.47 10.98 9.60
CA MET A 3 -6.60 12.07 9.15
C MET A 3 -5.16 11.66 9.31
N ILE A 4 -4.34 11.96 8.31
CA ILE A 4 -2.89 11.72 8.34
C ILE A 4 -2.16 13.04 8.08
N LYS A 5 -1.05 13.26 8.78
CA LYS A 5 -0.09 14.32 8.47
C LYS A 5 1.34 13.81 8.48
N VAL A 6 2.18 14.41 7.65
CA VAL A 6 3.63 14.21 7.66
C VAL A 6 4.31 15.52 8.06
N ASP A 7 5.26 15.42 8.98
CA ASP A 7 6.03 16.52 9.58
C ASP A 7 5.15 17.67 10.11
N GLY A 8 3.98 17.33 10.63
CA GLY A 8 3.00 18.27 11.19
C GLY A 8 2.33 19.22 10.17
N ARG A 9 2.79 19.25 8.92
CA ARG A 9 2.37 20.22 7.90
C ARG A 9 1.63 19.59 6.73
N TYR A 10 2.13 18.49 6.18
CA TYR A 10 1.61 17.90 4.94
C TYR A 10 0.39 17.05 5.24
N ARG A 11 -0.60 17.08 4.37
CA ARG A 11 -1.90 16.42 4.49
C ARG A 11 -2.20 15.63 3.24
N ALA A 12 -3.26 14.84 3.32
CA ALA A 12 -3.81 14.13 2.18
C ALA A 12 -3.99 15.06 0.96
N GLY A 13 -3.47 14.65 -0.19
CA GLY A 13 -3.39 15.44 -1.43
C GLY A 13 -2.06 16.15 -1.65
N ASP A 14 -1.26 16.37 -0.59
CA ASP A 14 0.01 17.09 -0.71
C ASP A 14 1.12 16.22 -1.29
N PHE A 15 2.10 16.90 -1.88
CA PHE A 15 3.36 16.33 -2.34
C PHE A 15 4.52 16.84 -1.48
N VAL A 16 5.27 15.90 -0.91
CA VAL A 16 6.38 16.17 0.00
C VAL A 16 7.69 16.03 -0.74
N LYS A 17 8.42 17.15 -0.85
CA LYS A 17 9.79 17.20 -1.37
C LYS A 17 10.81 17.19 -0.24
N SER A 18 12.05 16.84 -0.57
CA SER A 18 13.21 16.95 0.34
C SER A 18 12.99 16.25 1.68
N LEU A 19 12.63 14.96 1.60
CA LEU A 19 12.42 14.13 2.79
C LEU A 19 13.67 14.08 3.66
N LYS A 20 13.48 14.19 4.97
CA LYS A 20 14.52 13.86 5.96
C LYS A 20 14.78 12.35 5.96
N LYS A 21 15.77 11.86 6.72
CA LYS A 21 15.99 10.41 6.88
C LYS A 21 14.78 9.70 7.50
N GLU A 22 14.08 10.39 8.40
CA GLU A 22 12.88 9.93 9.10
C GLU A 22 11.80 11.01 9.02
N MET A 23 10.56 10.57 8.99
CA MET A 23 9.37 11.41 8.88
C MET A 23 8.52 11.27 10.14
N ALA A 24 8.04 12.40 10.67
CA ALA A 24 7.07 12.39 11.75
C ALA A 24 5.67 12.23 11.15
N VAL A 25 5.05 11.07 11.33
CA VAL A 25 3.71 10.77 10.84
C VAL A 25 2.72 10.81 11.99
N SER A 26 1.76 11.73 11.93
CA SER A 26 0.67 11.80 12.90
C SER A 26 -0.63 11.33 12.27
N VAL A 27 -1.34 10.43 12.95
CA VAL A 27 -2.66 9.96 12.53
C VAL A 27 -3.68 10.24 13.61
N GLN A 28 -4.83 10.77 13.21
CA GLN A 28 -5.98 11.02 14.08
C GLN A 28 -7.18 10.27 13.54
N VAL A 29 -7.86 9.53 14.41
CA VAL A 29 -9.07 8.79 14.09
C VAL A 29 -10.22 9.41 14.88
N LEU A 30 -11.19 9.94 14.14
CA LEU A 30 -12.40 10.55 14.68
C LEU A 30 -13.60 9.68 14.32
N GLY A 31 -14.58 9.60 15.21
CA GLY A 31 -15.85 8.95 14.92
C GLY A 31 -16.92 9.42 15.89
N PRO A 32 -18.20 9.30 15.53
CA PRO A 32 -19.28 9.56 16.48
C PRO A 32 -19.18 8.61 17.68
N SER A 33 -19.84 8.96 18.80
CA SER A 33 -19.78 8.19 20.04
C SER A 33 -20.25 6.74 19.89
N TRP A 34 -21.20 6.51 18.98
CA TRP A 34 -21.76 5.19 18.67
C TRP A 34 -20.89 4.34 17.72
N ALA A 35 -19.89 4.92 17.04
CA ALA A 35 -18.97 4.15 16.21
C ALA A 35 -17.69 3.83 16.99
N LYS A 36 -17.11 2.64 16.74
CA LYS A 36 -15.85 2.20 17.35
C LYS A 36 -14.77 2.08 16.28
N ALA A 37 -13.52 2.24 16.70
CA ALA A 37 -12.34 1.86 15.92
C ALA A 37 -11.52 0.87 16.75
N ASP A 38 -11.02 -0.18 16.10
CA ASP A 38 -10.27 -1.27 16.74
C ASP A 38 -8.87 -1.45 16.14
N ARG A 39 -8.60 -0.85 14.98
CA ARG A 39 -7.31 -0.98 14.29
C ARG A 39 -7.00 0.24 13.45
N LEU A 40 -5.73 0.62 13.44
CA LEU A 40 -5.14 1.54 12.47
C LEU A 40 -4.05 0.82 11.68
N ASP A 41 -4.12 0.94 10.36
CA ASP A 41 -3.11 0.46 9.42
C ASP A 41 -2.56 1.63 8.59
N ILE A 42 -1.25 1.66 8.33
CA ILE A 42 -0.61 2.60 7.40
C ILE A 42 -0.04 1.82 6.22
N TYR A 43 -0.32 2.33 5.02
CA TYR A 43 0.09 1.73 3.76
C TYR A 43 1.03 2.64 2.99
N ALA A 44 2.06 2.03 2.39
CA ALA A 44 2.97 2.64 1.41
C ALA A 44 2.81 1.90 0.08
N ASN A 45 2.39 2.61 -0.98
CA ASN A 45 2.12 2.00 -2.29
C ASN A 45 1.19 0.76 -2.21
N GLY A 46 0.22 0.77 -1.27
CA GLY A 46 -0.69 -0.34 -1.02
C GLY A 46 -0.14 -1.49 -0.17
N GLN A 47 1.13 -1.42 0.29
CA GLN A 47 1.70 -2.37 1.24
C GLN A 47 1.55 -1.85 2.66
N MET A 48 1.04 -2.68 3.57
CA MET A 48 0.94 -2.33 4.98
C MET A 48 2.34 -2.26 5.59
N ILE A 49 2.73 -1.08 6.07
CA ILE A 49 4.03 -0.83 6.72
C ILE A 49 3.91 -0.64 8.22
N TYR A 50 2.70 -0.43 8.73
CA TYR A 50 2.42 -0.28 10.15
C TYR A 50 1.01 -0.76 10.46
N THR A 51 0.83 -1.40 11.62
CA THR A 51 -0.48 -1.77 12.16
C THR A 51 -0.48 -1.60 13.67
N GLN A 52 -1.58 -1.09 14.22
CA GLN A 52 -1.75 -0.94 15.65
C GLN A 52 -3.21 -1.15 16.07
N PRO A 53 -3.48 -1.96 17.11
CA PRO A 53 -4.81 -2.03 17.70
C PRO A 53 -5.17 -0.72 18.41
N ILE A 54 -6.41 -0.28 18.23
CA ILE A 54 -6.99 0.86 18.94
C ILE A 54 -7.86 0.32 20.08
N LYS A 55 -7.68 0.86 21.28
CA LYS A 55 -8.57 0.54 22.41
C LYS A 55 -9.95 1.18 22.15
N PRO A 56 -11.05 0.42 22.23
CA PRO A 56 -12.38 0.96 22.01
C PRO A 56 -12.69 2.14 22.94
N SER A 57 -13.29 3.19 22.39
CA SER A 57 -13.70 4.38 23.15
C SER A 57 -15.01 4.98 22.60
N SER A 58 -15.81 5.55 23.51
CA SER A 58 -17.02 6.33 23.19
C SER A 58 -16.72 7.81 22.91
N THR A 59 -15.49 8.28 23.12
CA THR A 59 -15.05 9.66 22.78
C THR A 59 -15.09 9.91 21.28
N ILE A 60 -15.17 11.17 20.86
CA ILE A 60 -15.14 11.51 19.42
C ILE A 60 -13.78 11.17 18.81
N GLU A 61 -12.68 11.52 19.49
CA GLU A 61 -11.34 11.08 19.11
C GLU A 61 -11.14 9.63 19.59
N LYS A 62 -11.04 8.70 18.63
CA LYS A 62 -10.85 7.26 18.88
C LYS A 62 -9.37 6.92 19.07
N ALA A 63 -8.49 7.63 18.38
CA ALA A 63 -7.06 7.49 18.52
C ALA A 63 -6.33 8.75 18.01
N LYS A 64 -5.19 9.03 18.63
CA LYS A 64 -4.20 10.00 18.14
C LYS A 64 -2.82 9.39 18.31
N LEU A 65 -2.14 9.19 17.20
CA LEU A 65 -0.87 8.47 17.12
C LEU A 65 0.17 9.35 16.47
N ASN A 66 1.37 9.38 17.06
CA ASN A 66 2.54 10.02 16.49
C ASN A 66 3.59 8.93 16.30
N LEU A 67 4.06 8.77 15.08
CA LEU A 67 4.96 7.72 14.66
C LEU A 67 6.17 8.35 13.98
N THR A 68 7.33 7.73 14.12
CA THR A 68 8.50 8.05 13.33
C THR A 68 8.69 6.92 12.32
N LEU A 69 8.57 7.24 11.04
CA LEU A 69 8.74 6.26 9.95
C LEU A 69 10.00 6.60 9.14
N PRO A 70 10.78 5.61 8.68
CA PRO A 70 11.89 5.87 7.78
C PRO A 70 11.35 6.43 6.46
N SER A 71 12.08 7.36 5.86
CA SER A 71 11.74 7.85 4.52
C SER A 71 11.94 6.75 3.48
N PRO A 72 11.02 6.63 2.51
CA PRO A 72 11.17 5.69 1.42
C PRO A 72 12.36 6.06 0.55
N LYS A 73 12.98 5.05 -0.09
CA LYS A 73 14.11 5.23 -1.03
C LYS A 73 13.66 5.55 -2.47
N HIS A 74 12.36 5.67 -2.67
CA HIS A 74 11.71 5.84 -3.96
C HIS A 74 10.32 6.41 -3.77
N ASP A 75 9.78 6.98 -4.83
CA ASP A 75 8.48 7.64 -4.76
C ASP A 75 7.38 6.71 -4.27
N THR A 76 6.67 7.20 -3.25
CA THR A 76 5.72 6.41 -2.49
C THR A 76 4.52 7.27 -2.13
N HIS A 77 3.31 6.71 -2.17
CA HIS A 77 2.16 7.35 -1.53
C HIS A 77 1.81 6.68 -0.20
N LEU A 78 1.54 7.48 0.82
CA LEU A 78 1.11 7.03 2.14
C LEU A 78 -0.39 7.21 2.35
N ILE A 79 -1.03 6.19 2.89
CA ILE A 79 -2.46 6.18 3.25
C ILE A 79 -2.61 5.60 4.66
N ALA A 80 -3.48 6.20 5.47
CA ALA A 80 -3.91 5.63 6.74
C ALA A 80 -5.34 5.08 6.63
N ILE A 81 -5.57 3.88 7.15
CA ILE A 81 -6.87 3.23 7.21
C ILE A 81 -7.17 2.85 8.65
N ALA A 82 -8.23 3.41 9.21
CA ALA A 82 -8.77 2.97 10.49
C ALA A 82 -9.99 2.10 10.23
N THR A 83 -10.06 0.95 10.92
CA THR A 83 -11.21 0.06 10.88
C THR A 83 -11.83 -0.10 12.25
N GLY A 84 -13.07 -0.59 12.24
CA GLY A 84 -13.79 -0.97 13.45
C GLY A 84 -14.88 -1.99 13.14
N PRO A 85 -15.54 -2.52 14.18
CA PRO A 85 -16.72 -3.35 14.00
C PRO A 85 -17.83 -2.55 13.32
N GLY A 86 -18.66 -3.24 12.54
CA GLY A 86 -19.87 -2.66 11.98
C GLY A 86 -20.82 -2.20 13.07
N ILE A 87 -21.66 -1.24 12.71
CA ILE A 87 -22.67 -0.68 13.59
C ILE A 87 -23.82 -1.69 13.67
N THR A 88 -24.23 -2.03 14.89
CA THR A 88 -25.30 -2.99 15.17
C THR A 88 -26.56 -2.33 15.69
N GLU A 89 -26.47 -1.05 16.03
CA GLU A 89 -27.55 -0.25 16.57
C GLU A 89 -28.58 0.09 15.47
N PRO A 90 -29.89 0.10 15.81
CA PRO A 90 -30.97 0.15 14.82
C PRO A 90 -31.04 1.46 14.04
N PHE A 91 -30.41 2.53 14.52
CA PHE A 91 -30.41 3.83 13.83
C PHE A 91 -29.46 3.86 12.62
N TRP A 92 -28.48 2.96 12.54
CA TRP A 92 -27.52 2.92 11.43
C TRP A 92 -26.86 1.54 11.25
N GLU A 93 -27.66 0.47 11.30
CA GLU A 93 -27.14 -0.89 11.16
C GLU A 93 -26.36 -1.05 9.85
N SER A 94 -25.18 -1.65 9.93
CA SER A 94 -24.37 -1.92 8.74
C SER A 94 -25.01 -3.04 7.91
N PRO A 95 -25.52 -2.75 6.69
CA PRO A 95 -26.34 -3.70 5.96
C PRO A 95 -25.54 -4.93 5.51
N ARG A 96 -26.27 -6.00 5.19
CA ARG A 96 -25.67 -7.17 4.55
C ARG A 96 -25.29 -6.85 3.10
N PRO A 97 -24.17 -7.40 2.58
CA PRO A 97 -23.85 -7.28 1.17
C PRO A 97 -24.97 -7.86 0.31
N TYR A 98 -25.23 -7.23 -0.85
CA TYR A 98 -26.22 -7.70 -1.81
C TYR A 98 -25.95 -9.13 -2.29
N VAL A 99 -24.68 -9.48 -2.49
CA VAL A 99 -24.23 -10.84 -2.79
C VAL A 99 -23.30 -11.32 -1.67
N PRO A 100 -23.83 -11.98 -0.63
CA PRO A 100 -23.02 -12.44 0.48
C PRO A 100 -22.14 -13.62 0.05
N THR A 101 -20.85 -13.54 0.34
CA THR A 101 -19.89 -14.65 0.16
C THR A 101 -19.88 -15.61 1.35
N SER A 102 -20.58 -15.27 2.44
CA SER A 102 -20.71 -16.07 3.66
C SER A 102 -22.07 -15.85 4.32
N ARG A 103 -22.56 -16.85 5.05
CA ARG A 103 -23.76 -16.72 5.90
C ARG A 103 -23.49 -15.87 7.15
N LYS A 104 -22.23 -15.84 7.60
CA LYS A 104 -21.80 -15.04 8.76
C LYS A 104 -21.72 -13.58 8.35
N HIS A 105 -22.42 -12.70 9.06
CA HIS A 105 -22.38 -11.26 8.83
C HIS A 105 -21.47 -10.60 9.87
N GLU A 106 -20.30 -10.17 9.42
CA GLU A 106 -19.30 -9.46 10.22
C GLU A 106 -18.99 -8.14 9.55
N PRO A 107 -19.92 -7.17 9.61
CA PRO A 107 -19.72 -5.87 8.99
C PRO A 107 -18.53 -5.16 9.63
N ARG A 108 -17.88 -4.30 8.85
CA ARG A 108 -16.79 -3.44 9.33
C ARG A 108 -17.04 -2.02 8.86
N VAL A 109 -16.72 -1.06 9.72
CA VAL A 109 -16.61 0.35 9.32
C VAL A 109 -15.16 0.64 8.94
N GLN A 110 -14.98 1.52 7.96
CA GLN A 110 -13.66 1.93 7.50
C GLN A 110 -13.62 3.43 7.28
N GLY A 111 -12.57 4.06 7.79
CA GLY A 111 -12.17 5.42 7.41
C GLY A 111 -10.79 5.37 6.77
N ALA A 112 -10.69 5.78 5.51
CA ALA A 112 -9.43 5.87 4.78
C ALA A 112 -9.09 7.33 4.47
N THR A 113 -7.80 7.66 4.44
CA THR A 113 -7.32 8.95 3.96
C THR A 113 -7.11 8.91 2.45
N ASN A 114 -7.16 10.08 1.81
CA ASN A 114 -6.50 10.25 0.52
C ASN A 114 -4.97 10.17 0.69
N PRO A 115 -4.21 9.89 -0.39
CA PRO A 115 -2.76 9.70 -0.31
C PRO A 115 -2.01 11.00 0.02
N ILE A 116 -0.88 10.88 0.72
CA ILE A 116 0.21 11.87 0.73
C ILE A 116 1.30 11.35 -0.19
N PHE A 117 1.73 12.14 -1.17
CA PHE A 117 2.77 11.76 -2.12
C PHE A 117 4.14 12.14 -1.58
N LEU A 118 5.10 11.21 -1.61
CA LEU A 118 6.45 11.39 -1.10
C LEU A 118 7.45 11.26 -2.24
N ASP A 119 8.31 12.27 -2.39
CA ASP A 119 9.50 12.28 -3.25
C ASP A 119 10.62 11.49 -2.56
N GLY A 120 10.67 10.18 -2.84
CA GLY A 120 11.57 9.27 -2.14
C GLY A 120 12.95 9.15 -2.78
N ASP A 121 13.07 9.50 -4.07
CA ASP A 121 14.35 9.51 -4.76
C ASP A 121 14.94 10.93 -4.94
N GLY A 122 14.20 11.98 -4.57
CA GLY A 122 14.68 13.34 -4.48
C GLY A 122 14.71 14.09 -5.81
N ASP A 123 13.98 13.61 -6.82
CA ASP A 123 13.97 14.18 -8.17
C ASP A 123 12.99 15.36 -8.34
N GLY A 124 12.22 15.68 -7.30
CA GLY A 124 11.31 16.82 -7.25
C GLY A 124 9.96 16.59 -7.94
N LYS A 125 9.65 15.36 -8.37
CA LYS A 125 8.33 14.96 -8.91
C LYS A 125 7.86 13.67 -8.24
N TYR A 126 6.57 13.35 -8.40
CA TYR A 126 6.03 12.07 -7.96
C TYR A 126 5.85 11.14 -9.15
N THR A 127 6.48 9.97 -9.08
CA THR A 127 6.37 8.91 -10.08
C THR A 127 5.61 7.72 -9.49
N PRO A 128 4.39 7.41 -9.96
CA PRO A 128 3.62 6.27 -9.45
C PRO A 128 4.30 4.92 -9.78
N PRO A 129 4.04 3.85 -8.99
CA PRO A 129 4.72 2.57 -9.14
C PRO A 129 4.68 1.97 -10.56
N ARG A 130 3.56 2.15 -11.26
CA ARG A 130 3.37 1.69 -12.65
C ARG A 130 4.35 2.36 -13.63
N LEU A 131 4.52 3.68 -13.49
CA LEU A 131 5.43 4.46 -14.34
C LEU A 131 6.90 4.21 -13.97
N GLN A 132 7.22 4.05 -12.68
CA GLN A 132 8.56 3.64 -12.25
C GLN A 132 8.96 2.30 -12.89
N ALA A 133 8.06 1.31 -12.86
CA ALA A 133 8.28 0.00 -13.48
C ALA A 133 8.47 0.09 -15.00
N GLU A 134 7.66 0.90 -15.69
CA GLU A 134 7.79 1.18 -17.12
C GLU A 134 9.14 1.79 -17.48
N GLN A 135 9.52 2.87 -16.80
CA GLN A 135 10.79 3.56 -17.03
C GLN A 135 11.98 2.63 -16.78
N MET A 136 11.91 1.85 -15.70
CA MET A 136 12.95 0.87 -15.37
C MET A 136 13.06 -0.23 -16.44
N PHE A 137 11.93 -0.76 -16.90
CA PHE A 137 11.92 -1.76 -17.97
C PHE A 137 12.44 -1.19 -19.29
N THR A 138 12.00 -0.01 -19.71
CA THR A 138 12.50 0.64 -20.93
C THR A 138 14.01 0.85 -20.87
N LYS A 139 14.54 1.28 -19.72
CA LYS A 139 15.97 1.55 -19.54
C LYS A 139 16.84 0.29 -19.49
N TYR A 140 16.37 -0.78 -18.84
CA TYR A 140 17.18 -1.97 -18.54
C TYR A 140 16.67 -3.27 -19.18
N SER A 141 15.70 -3.23 -20.10
CA SER A 141 15.10 -4.43 -20.72
C SER A 141 16.10 -5.39 -21.35
N LYS A 142 17.23 -4.88 -21.86
CA LYS A 142 18.31 -5.68 -22.47
C LYS A 142 19.29 -6.27 -21.46
N ASP A 143 19.29 -5.78 -20.21
CA ASP A 143 20.17 -6.22 -19.14
C ASP A 143 19.35 -6.55 -17.87
N LEU A 144 18.92 -7.79 -17.78
CA LEU A 144 18.15 -8.29 -16.64
C LEU A 144 18.93 -8.18 -15.32
N SER A 145 20.26 -8.31 -15.33
CA SER A 145 21.05 -8.20 -14.11
C SER A 145 20.98 -6.80 -13.53
N SER A 146 21.16 -5.77 -14.36
CA SER A 146 21.01 -4.37 -13.95
C SER A 146 19.57 -4.01 -13.57
N LEU A 147 18.58 -4.57 -14.28
CA LEU A 147 17.16 -4.40 -13.97
C LEU A 147 16.83 -4.87 -12.54
N PHE A 148 17.20 -6.11 -12.22
CA PHE A 148 16.89 -6.70 -10.92
C PHE A 148 17.79 -6.17 -9.79
N SER A 149 19.01 -5.74 -10.10
CA SER A 149 19.84 -5.00 -9.15
C SER A 149 19.18 -3.69 -8.73
N THR A 150 18.67 -2.91 -9.70
CA THR A 150 17.95 -1.66 -9.42
C THR A 150 16.67 -1.91 -8.63
N LEU A 151 15.89 -2.92 -9.04
CA LEU A 151 14.64 -3.29 -8.39
C LEU A 151 14.82 -3.75 -6.93
N SER A 152 15.98 -4.32 -6.57
CA SER A 152 16.23 -4.82 -5.22
C SER A 152 16.09 -3.77 -4.12
N SER A 153 16.23 -2.49 -4.48
CA SER A 153 16.07 -1.33 -3.61
C SER A 153 14.64 -0.80 -3.48
N LYS A 154 13.71 -1.32 -4.30
CA LYS A 154 12.32 -0.88 -4.42
C LYS A 154 11.38 -1.81 -3.64
N ASP A 155 10.12 -1.39 -3.53
CA ASP A 155 9.09 -2.14 -2.82
C ASP A 155 8.42 -3.23 -3.68
N SER A 156 7.61 -4.08 -3.05
CA SER A 156 6.92 -5.17 -3.75
C SER A 156 5.82 -4.72 -4.74
N ALA A 157 5.27 -3.51 -4.60
CA ALA A 157 4.28 -2.97 -5.50
C ALA A 157 4.93 -2.59 -6.84
N ILE A 158 6.08 -1.92 -6.82
CA ILE A 158 6.87 -1.67 -8.04
C ILE A 158 7.28 -2.99 -8.69
N ALA A 159 7.69 -3.98 -7.89
CA ALA A 159 8.04 -5.30 -8.42
C ALA A 159 6.84 -6.01 -9.08
N ALA A 160 5.64 -5.93 -8.50
CA ALA A 160 4.41 -6.46 -9.12
C ALA A 160 4.08 -5.75 -10.44
N GLN A 161 4.26 -4.42 -10.48
CA GLN A 161 4.07 -3.65 -11.72
C GLN A 161 5.10 -4.01 -12.79
N LEU A 162 6.37 -4.22 -12.41
CA LEU A 162 7.40 -4.66 -13.34
C LEU A 162 7.09 -6.07 -13.89
N ALA A 163 6.65 -6.99 -13.03
CA ALA A 163 6.22 -8.32 -13.45
C ALA A 163 5.10 -8.23 -14.52
N SER A 164 4.12 -7.35 -14.31
CA SER A 164 3.07 -7.06 -15.29
C SER A 164 3.62 -6.52 -16.62
N VAL A 165 4.55 -5.56 -16.58
CA VAL A 165 5.19 -4.99 -17.77
C VAL A 165 5.99 -6.05 -18.54
N MET A 166 6.79 -6.86 -17.84
CA MET A 166 7.59 -7.93 -18.43
C MET A 166 6.70 -8.98 -19.09
N HIS A 167 5.63 -9.41 -18.41
CA HIS A 167 4.69 -10.39 -18.96
C HIS A 167 3.94 -9.84 -20.17
N ARG A 168 3.46 -8.58 -20.13
CA ARG A 168 2.83 -7.92 -21.28
C ARG A 168 3.77 -7.78 -22.48
N SER A 169 5.07 -7.68 -22.22
CA SER A 169 6.12 -7.64 -23.26
C SER A 169 6.46 -9.04 -23.83
N GLY A 170 5.74 -10.08 -23.41
CA GLY A 170 5.91 -11.46 -23.89
C GLY A 170 6.89 -12.32 -23.10
N LEU A 171 7.47 -11.80 -22.00
CA LEU A 171 8.40 -12.57 -21.18
C LEU A 171 7.67 -13.57 -20.28
N LYS A 172 8.10 -14.83 -20.32
CA LYS A 172 7.60 -15.89 -19.42
C LYS A 172 8.32 -15.82 -18.07
N LEU A 173 7.68 -15.20 -17.08
CA LEU A 173 8.27 -14.91 -15.76
C LEU A 173 8.73 -16.16 -14.97
N ASN A 174 8.13 -17.33 -15.25
CA ASN A 174 8.43 -18.59 -14.57
C ASN A 174 9.62 -19.36 -15.19
N LEU A 175 10.19 -18.90 -16.30
CA LEU A 175 11.39 -19.53 -16.86
C LEU A 175 12.53 -19.46 -15.85
N PRO A 176 13.30 -20.54 -15.63
CA PRO A 176 14.41 -20.56 -14.66
C PRO A 176 15.41 -19.41 -14.86
N SER A 177 15.65 -19.01 -16.11
CA SER A 177 16.52 -17.89 -16.48
C SER A 177 16.04 -16.53 -15.96
N ILE A 178 14.73 -16.32 -15.80
CA ILE A 178 14.14 -15.08 -15.27
C ILE A 178 13.85 -15.23 -13.77
N ARG A 179 13.29 -16.37 -13.37
CA ARG A 179 12.92 -16.68 -11.98
C ARG A 179 14.06 -16.52 -10.99
N LYS A 180 15.28 -16.93 -11.38
CA LYS A 180 16.47 -16.78 -10.53
C LYS A 180 16.71 -15.34 -10.08
N HIS A 181 16.34 -14.35 -10.89
CA HIS A 181 16.58 -12.94 -10.57
C HIS A 181 15.56 -12.39 -9.58
N TRP A 182 14.27 -12.67 -9.78
CA TRP A 182 13.23 -12.11 -8.92
C TRP A 182 13.00 -12.89 -7.63
N ALA A 183 13.37 -14.18 -7.58
CA ALA A 183 13.20 -15.01 -6.39
C ALA A 183 14.21 -14.71 -5.25
N ALA A 184 15.33 -14.05 -5.56
CA ALA A 184 16.42 -13.83 -4.60
C ALA A 184 16.11 -12.74 -3.56
N ASN A 185 15.43 -11.67 -3.95
CA ASN A 185 15.09 -10.55 -3.07
C ASN A 185 13.66 -10.71 -2.54
N SER A 186 13.45 -10.49 -1.24
CA SER A 186 12.15 -10.71 -0.59
C SER A 186 11.03 -9.84 -1.16
N SER A 187 11.22 -8.51 -1.24
CA SER A 187 10.24 -7.57 -1.79
C SER A 187 9.93 -7.89 -3.26
N THR A 188 10.97 -8.19 -4.04
CA THR A 188 10.83 -8.53 -5.45
C THR A 188 10.01 -9.81 -5.63
N ARG A 189 10.35 -10.87 -4.88
CA ARG A 189 9.63 -12.14 -4.89
C ARG A 189 8.15 -11.96 -4.53
N LEU A 190 7.85 -11.22 -3.46
CA LEU A 190 6.47 -10.94 -3.05
C LEU A 190 5.67 -10.27 -4.16
N GLY A 191 6.25 -9.27 -4.84
CA GLY A 191 5.59 -8.57 -5.93
C GLY A 191 5.33 -9.45 -7.16
N PHE A 192 6.34 -10.22 -7.58
CA PHE A 192 6.22 -11.13 -8.72
C PHE A 192 5.23 -12.26 -8.44
N GLU A 193 5.27 -12.87 -7.25
CA GLU A 193 4.32 -13.91 -6.85
C GLU A 193 2.89 -13.37 -6.75
N ALA A 194 2.71 -12.16 -6.20
CA ALA A 194 1.40 -11.50 -6.17
C ALA A 194 0.84 -11.33 -7.58
N TYR A 195 1.66 -10.88 -8.54
CA TYR A 195 1.23 -10.76 -9.94
C TYR A 195 0.95 -12.13 -10.58
N LEU A 196 1.82 -13.13 -10.41
CA LEU A 196 1.64 -14.46 -10.98
C LEU A 196 0.33 -15.13 -10.56
N LYS A 197 -0.12 -14.89 -9.31
CA LYS A 197 -1.43 -15.37 -8.81
C LYS A 197 -2.63 -14.75 -9.55
N THR A 198 -2.46 -13.61 -10.22
CA THR A 198 -3.52 -12.95 -11.00
C THR A 198 -3.61 -13.45 -12.43
N ILE A 199 -2.56 -14.09 -12.94
CA ILE A 199 -2.58 -14.67 -14.29
C ILE A 199 -3.36 -15.99 -14.20
N PRO A 200 -4.36 -16.22 -15.06
CA PRO A 200 -5.00 -17.53 -15.14
C PRO A 200 -3.91 -18.58 -15.39
N SER A 201 -3.86 -19.63 -14.58
CA SER A 201 -3.09 -20.82 -14.95
C SER A 201 -3.60 -21.23 -16.32
N SER A 202 -2.78 -21.11 -17.35
CA SER A 202 -3.13 -21.52 -18.71
C SER A 202 -3.76 -22.90 -18.64
N GLY A 203 -5.06 -22.97 -18.87
CA GLY A 203 -5.82 -24.19 -18.68
C GLY A 203 -5.26 -25.28 -19.60
N SER A 204 -5.06 -26.46 -19.03
CA SER A 204 -5.44 -27.68 -19.73
C SER A 204 -6.89 -27.51 -20.17
N LYS A 205 -7.08 -27.16 -21.43
CA LYS A 205 -8.30 -27.44 -22.18
C LYS A 205 -7.87 -28.24 -23.40
#